data_AF-A0A930E2F4-F1
#
_entry.id   AF-A0A930E2F4-F1
#
_cell.length_a   1.000
_cell.length_b   1.000
_cell.length_c   1.000
_cell.angle_alpha   90.00
_cell.angle_beta   90.00
_cell.angle_gamma   90.00
#
_symmetry.space_group_name_H-M   'P 1'
#
loop_
_entity.id
_entity.type
_entity.pdbx_description
1 polymer ?
#
loop_
_entity_poly.entity_id
_entity_poly.type
_entity_poly.pdbx_seq_one_letter_code
_entity_poly.pdbx_strand_id
1 'polypeptide(L)' 'KSIQILDKLGLSLPAYLRMCMARLNQENGIPFSMNISPENNPGINALKKASKIAEEYGISDMTLEEINAKIAEARKFPK' A
#
# COMPACT_ATOMS: atom_id res chain seq x y z
N LYS A 1 5.35 -5.01 25.75
CA LYS A 1 4.24 -4.13 25.34
C LYS A 1 3.08 -4.91 24.73
N SER A 2 3.27 -5.67 23.66
CA SER A 2 2.17 -6.38 22.96
C SER A 2 1.43 -7.41 23.82
N ILE A 3 2.14 -8.21 24.62
CA ILE A 3 1.53 -9.19 25.53
C ILE A 3 0.59 -8.51 26.54
N GLN A 4 1.02 -7.40 27.15
CA GLN A 4 0.20 -6.63 28.10
C GLN A 4 -1.06 -6.04 27.46
N ILE A 5 -1.02 -5.71 26.16
CA ILE A 5 -2.20 -5.24 25.41
C ILE A 5 -3.18 -6.41 25.23
N LEU A 6 -2.67 -7.59 24.85
CA LEU A 6 -3.49 -8.78 24.68
C LEU A 6 -4.11 -9.24 26.01
N ASP A 7 -3.36 -9.20 27.11
CA ASP A 7 -3.86 -9.52 28.45
C ASP A 7 -5.01 -8.58 28.86
N LYS A 8 -4.89 -7.28 28.59
CA LYS A 8 -5.98 -6.30 28.83
C LYS A 8 -7.23 -6.59 27.99
N LEU A 9 -7.07 -7.21 26.83
CA LEU A 9 -8.17 -7.63 25.94
C LEU A 9 -8.69 -9.04 26.28
N GLY A 10 -8.12 -9.71 27.30
CA GLY A 10 -8.48 -11.08 27.66
C GLY A 10 -8.03 -12.14 26.63
N LEU A 11 -7.03 -11.81 25.80
CA LEU A 11 -6.53 -12.66 24.73
C LEU A 11 -5.13 -13.19 25.07
N SER A 12 -4.91 -14.47 24.80
CA SER A 12 -3.56 -15.03 24.81
C SER A 12 -2.85 -14.77 23.48
N LEU A 13 -1.52 -14.67 23.50
CA LEU A 13 -0.72 -14.53 22.29
C LEU A 13 -1.00 -15.64 21.25
N PRO A 14 -1.08 -16.94 21.61
CA PRO A 14 -1.41 -17.98 20.66
C PRO A 14 -2.82 -17.83 20.05
N ALA A 15 -3.81 -17.42 20.85
CA ALA A 15 -5.17 -17.20 20.35
C ALA A 15 -5.20 -16.05 19.33
N TYR A 16 -4.55 -14.94 19.65
CA TYR A 16 -4.44 -13.78 18.75
C TYR A 16 -3.77 -14.15 17.41
N LEU A 17 -2.66 -14.88 17.44
CA LEU A 17 -1.98 -15.30 16.21
C LEU A 17 -2.83 -16.22 15.33
N ARG A 18 -3.58 -17.16 15.93
CA ARG A 18 -4.51 -18.02 15.17
C ARG A 18 -5.60 -17.20 14.48
N MET A 19 -6.15 -16.20 15.15
CA MET A 19 -7.15 -15.29 14.56
C MET A 19 -6.56 -14.53 13.36
N CYS A 20 -5.35 -14.01 13.48
CA CYS A 20 -4.66 -13.33 12.38
C CYS A 20 -4.43 -14.26 11.18
N MET A 21 -4.00 -15.51 11.43
CA MET A 21 -3.77 -16.51 10.37
C MET A 21 -5.06 -16.92 9.67
N ALA A 22 -6.15 -17.11 10.43
CA ALA A 22 -7.46 -17.38 9.85
C ALA A 22 -7.89 -16.24 8.92
N ARG A 23 -7.68 -14.98 9.36
CA ARG A 23 -8.03 -13.81 8.55
C ARG A 23 -7.13 -13.63 7.34
N LEU A 24 -5.83 -13.91 7.45
CA LEU A 24 -4.90 -13.93 6.31
C LEU A 24 -5.39 -14.86 5.20
N ASN A 25 -5.78 -16.09 5.57
CA ASN A 25 -6.27 -17.08 4.62
C ASN A 25 -7.63 -16.68 4.02
N GLN A 26 -8.53 -16.15 4.84
CA GLN A 26 -9.87 -15.73 4.39
C GLN A 26 -9.80 -14.56 3.39
N GLU A 27 -8.96 -13.57 3.66
CA GLU A 27 -8.81 -12.38 2.81
C GLU A 27 -7.83 -12.59 1.66
N ASN A 28 -7.15 -13.76 1.60
CA ASN A 28 -6.04 -14.04 0.69
C ASN A 28 -5.02 -12.88 0.63
N GLY A 29 -4.73 -12.31 1.80
CA GLY A 29 -4.09 -11.00 1.92
C GLY A 29 -3.97 -10.55 3.37
N ILE A 30 -3.29 -9.42 3.59
CA ILE A 30 -2.95 -8.92 4.92
C ILE A 30 -4.23 -8.59 5.73
N PRO A 31 -4.34 -9.00 7.01
CA PRO A 31 -5.58 -8.90 7.80
C PRO A 31 -5.77 -7.50 8.42
N PHE A 32 -5.34 -6.46 7.70
CA PHE A 32 -5.56 -5.06 8.03
C PHE A 32 -6.46 -4.45 6.97
N SER A 33 -7.19 -3.40 7.32
CA SER A 33 -8.04 -2.69 6.36
C SER A 33 -7.22 -2.21 5.17
N MET A 34 -7.41 -2.84 4.00
CA MET A 34 -6.95 -2.33 2.70
C MET A 34 -7.77 -1.12 2.24
N ASN A 35 -8.85 -0.78 2.95
CA ASN A 35 -9.65 0.39 2.66
C ASN A 35 -8.92 1.64 3.12
N ILE A 36 -8.64 2.52 2.17
CA ILE A 36 -8.12 3.84 2.43
C ILE A 36 -9.31 4.72 2.83
N SER A 37 -9.34 5.19 4.08
CA SER A 37 -10.36 6.15 4.51
C SER A 37 -10.32 7.38 3.58
N PRO A 38 -11.46 7.84 3.05
CA PRO A 38 -11.50 8.96 2.10
C PRO A 38 -11.09 10.30 2.73
N GLU A 39 -11.01 10.34 4.05
CA GLU A 39 -10.72 11.53 4.85
C GLU A 39 -9.21 11.79 4.90
N ASN A 40 -8.76 12.82 4.18
CA ASN A 40 -7.41 13.41 4.26
C ASN A 40 -6.24 12.41 4.25
N ASN A 41 -6.34 11.35 3.45
CA ASN A 41 -5.27 10.36 3.34
C ASN A 41 -4.05 10.92 2.56
N PRO A 42 -2.84 10.94 3.16
CA PRO A 42 -1.64 11.44 2.49
C PRO A 42 -1.30 10.72 1.19
N GLY A 43 -1.59 9.42 1.09
CA GLY A 43 -1.37 8.62 -0.12
C GLY A 43 -2.29 9.04 -1.27
N ILE A 44 -3.58 9.26 -0.99
CA ILE A 44 -4.53 9.78 -2.00
C ILE A 44 -4.09 11.18 -2.47
N ASN A 45 -3.69 12.04 -1.55
CA ASN A 45 -3.23 13.40 -1.88
C ASN A 45 -1.95 13.37 -2.73
N ALA A 46 -1.01 12.48 -2.42
CA ALA A 46 0.18 12.28 -3.23
C ALA A 46 -0.16 11.77 -4.64
N LEU A 47 -1.09 10.81 -4.76
CA LEU A 47 -1.53 10.28 -6.04
C LEU A 47 -2.18 11.37 -6.90
N LYS A 48 -3.10 12.17 -6.33
CA LYS A 48 -3.73 13.31 -7.03
C LYS A 48 -2.69 14.33 -7.54
N LYS A 49 -1.69 14.65 -6.72
CA LYS A 49 -0.60 15.55 -7.13
C LYS A 49 0.22 14.95 -8.27
N ALA A 50 0.56 13.66 -8.18
CA ALA A 50 1.30 12.96 -9.23
C ALA A 50 0.51 12.94 -10.55
N SER A 51 -0.80 12.67 -10.51
CA SER A 51 -1.67 12.74 -11.70
C SER A 51 -1.68 14.13 -12.33
N LYS A 52 -1.81 15.20 -11.53
CA LYS A 52 -1.75 16.59 -12.02
C LYS A 52 -0.42 16.91 -12.72
N ILE A 53 0.70 16.46 -12.13
CA ILE A 53 2.02 16.61 -12.74
C ILE A 53 2.09 15.81 -14.05
N ALA A 54 1.55 14.60 -14.09
CA ALA A 54 1.55 13.80 -15.32
C ALA A 54 0.82 14.49 -16.47
N GLU A 55 -0.32 15.13 -16.19
CA GLU A 55 -1.06 15.95 -17.16
C GLU A 55 -0.24 17.17 -17.62
N GLU A 56 0.37 17.91 -16.68
CA GLU A 56 1.18 19.10 -16.99
C GLU A 56 2.39 18.78 -17.89
N TYR A 57 2.97 17.59 -17.73
CA TYR A 57 4.09 17.11 -18.54
C TYR A 57 3.64 16.33 -19.79
N GLY A 58 2.33 16.19 -20.04
CA GLY A 58 1.79 15.46 -21.20
C GLY A 58 2.13 13.96 -21.21
N ILE A 59 2.32 13.37 -20.03
CA ILE A 59 2.66 11.95 -19.84
C ILE A 59 1.51 11.14 -19.23
N SER A 60 0.31 11.72 -19.16
CA SER A 60 -0.90 11.09 -18.63
C SER A 60 -1.32 9.84 -19.41
N ASP A 61 -1.09 9.83 -20.73
CA ASP A 61 -1.61 8.80 -21.65
C ASP A 61 -0.52 7.83 -22.15
N MET A 62 0.58 7.72 -21.41
CA MET A 62 1.73 6.90 -21.80
C MET A 62 1.40 5.40 -21.80
N THR A 63 1.78 4.68 -22.85
CA THR A 63 1.55 3.24 -22.91
C THR A 63 2.51 2.46 -22.00
N LEU A 64 2.20 1.19 -21.71
CA LEU A 64 3.07 0.34 -20.90
C LEU A 64 4.45 0.15 -21.55
N GLU A 65 4.51 0.07 -22.88
CA GLU A 65 5.76 -0.05 -23.64
C GLU A 65 6.65 1.18 -23.44
N GLU A 66 6.08 2.38 -23.58
CA GLU A 66 6.77 3.65 -23.40
C GLU A 66 7.25 3.85 -21.95
N ILE A 67 6.43 3.47 -20.96
CA ILE A 67 6.80 3.49 -19.55
C ILE A 67 8.02 2.59 -19.30
N ASN A 68 7.97 1.36 -19.80
CA ASN A 68 9.05 0.39 -19.63
C ASN A 68 10.34 0.85 -20.31
N ALA A 69 10.26 1.44 -21.50
CA ALA A 69 11.41 2.01 -22.21
C ALA A 69 12.09 3.11 -21.38
N LYS A 70 11.31 4.06 -20.83
CA LYS A 70 11.84 5.15 -19.99
C LYS A 70 12.46 4.65 -18.69
N ILE A 71 11.86 3.65 -18.04
CA ILE A 71 12.43 3.04 -16.82
C ILE A 71 13.77 2.35 -17.14
N ALA A 72 13.84 1.63 -18.26
CA ALA A 72 15.06 0.96 -18.69
C ALA A 72 16.18 1.98 -19.00
N GLU A 73 15.85 3.10 -19.64
CA GLU A 73 16.79 4.19 -19.90
C GLU A 73 17.26 4.86 -18.60
N ALA A 74 16.36 5.21 -17.69
CA ALA A 74 16.70 5.83 -16.41
C ALA A 74 17.61 4.95 -15.53
N ARG A 75 17.44 3.62 -15.59
CA ARG A 75 18.30 2.66 -14.87
C ARG A 75 19.69 2.52 -15.45
N LYS A 76 19.89 2.87 -16.74
CA LYS A 76 21.24 2.88 -17.36
C LYS A 76 22.09 4.04 -16.85
N PHE A 77 21.46 5.12 -16.38
CA PHE A 77 22.12 6.29 -15.83
C PHE A 77 21.64 6.55 -14.39
N PRO A 78 22.03 5.69 -13.43
CA PRO A 78 21.72 5.93 -12.02
C PRO A 78 22.36 7.26 -11.60
N LYS A 79 21.54 8.12 -10.96
CA LYS A 79 22.00 9.40 -10.40
C LYS A 79 22.93 9.20 -9.21
#